data_AF-A0A4P6JJ31-F1
#
_entry.id   AF-A0A4P6JJ31-F1
#
_cell.length_a   1.000
_cell.length_b   1.000
_cell.length_c   1.000
_cell.angle_alpha   90.00
_cell.angle_beta   90.00
_cell.angle_gamma   90.00
#
_symmetry.space_group_name_H-M   'P 1'
#
loop_
_entity.id
_entity.type
_entity.pdbx_description
1 polymer ?
#
loop_
_entity_poly.entity_id
_entity_poly.type
_entity_poly.pdbx_seq_one_letter_code
_entity_poly.pdbx_strand_id
1 'polypeptide(L)'
;MHKEKIMTDLHDVTERGLQNKGEEDRARAKVSRRSFFLRAAATAAITTPIASLLVEQTAHAASRSAYNLSASDAFHEIRKDEDAHVSFLKEALGKAARPKPKFKDLQQHSSASFVNLSQVFENVGVGAYLMAAPAISNKGNLAAAGSILTIEARHAGYLNALVGKPLSGNGAFDKPISQSQIIKDVSPFIDNLNGGSNPANALKNDIDILNFALLLEYLEAEFYDINVPKFY
;
A
#
# COMPACT_ATOMS: atom_id res chain seq x y z
N MET A 1 17.86 80.06 -13.16
CA MET A 1 17.32 79.46 -11.91
C MET A 1 16.18 78.48 -12.21
N HIS A 2 16.41 77.44 -13.02
CA HIS A 2 15.36 76.49 -13.44
C HIS A 2 15.84 75.03 -13.47
N LYS A 3 16.96 74.72 -12.78
CA LYS A 3 17.53 73.37 -12.71
C LYS A 3 17.64 72.78 -11.30
N GLU A 4 17.29 73.52 -10.25
CA GLU A 4 17.36 73.02 -8.86
C GLU A 4 16.03 72.51 -8.29
N LYS A 5 14.90 72.65 -9.00
CA LYS A 5 13.59 72.16 -8.53
C LYS A 5 13.15 70.80 -9.12
N ILE A 6 14.01 70.15 -9.91
CA ILE A 6 13.69 68.85 -10.55
C ILE A 6 14.41 67.68 -9.87
N MET A 7 15.39 67.96 -9.00
CA MET A 7 16.19 66.92 -8.33
C MET A 7 15.65 66.52 -6.95
N THR A 8 14.66 67.25 -6.42
CA THR A 8 14.01 66.94 -5.13
C THR A 8 12.80 65.99 -5.29
N ASP A 9 12.19 65.92 -6.48
CA ASP A 9 11.01 65.07 -6.72
C ASP A 9 11.33 63.64 -7.20
N LEU A 10 12.60 63.32 -7.49
CA LEU A 10 13.01 61.93 -7.82
C LEU A 10 13.54 61.13 -6.61
N HIS A 11 13.80 61.78 -5.47
CA HIS A 11 14.19 61.05 -4.25
C HIS A 11 12.98 60.54 -3.44
N ASP A 12 11.78 61.11 -3.62
CA ASP A 12 10.58 60.74 -2.84
C ASP A 12 9.72 59.63 -3.49
N VAL A 13 9.88 59.37 -4.80
CA VAL A 13 9.19 58.25 -5.48
C VAL A 13 9.93 56.91 -5.27
N THR A 14 11.24 56.96 -4.98
CA THR A 14 12.05 55.74 -4.87
C THR A 14 11.96 55.11 -3.47
N GLU A 15 11.70 55.87 -2.41
CA GLU A 15 11.51 55.31 -1.05
C GLU A 15 10.10 54.77 -0.79
N ARG A 16 9.05 55.33 -1.42
CA ARG A 16 7.68 54.81 -1.31
C ARG A 16 7.45 53.50 -2.07
N GLY A 17 8.28 53.19 -3.07
CA GLY A 17 8.24 51.91 -3.79
C GLY A 17 8.92 50.74 -3.06
N LEU A 18 9.79 51.03 -2.09
CA LEU A 18 10.55 50.02 -1.34
C LEU A 18 9.93 49.66 0.02
N GLN A 19 9.05 50.51 0.57
CA GLN A 19 8.31 50.18 1.80
C GLN A 19 7.07 49.29 1.56
N ASN A 20 6.41 49.36 0.39
CA ASN A 20 5.22 48.53 0.11
C ASN A 20 5.51 47.08 -0.31
N LYS A 21 6.72 46.75 -0.81
CA LYS A 21 7.09 45.35 -1.13
C LYS A 21 7.53 44.53 0.10
N GLY A 22 7.92 45.19 1.19
CA GLY A 22 8.28 44.51 2.43
C GLY A 22 7.08 44.05 3.28
N GLU A 23 5.89 44.60 3.05
CA GLU A 23 4.66 44.27 3.78
C GLU A 23 3.84 43.16 3.10
N GLU A 24 3.83 43.07 1.77
CA GLU A 24 3.13 41.98 1.06
C GLU A 24 3.88 40.63 1.19
N ASP A 25 5.21 40.63 1.17
CA ASP A 25 6.01 39.41 1.32
C ASP A 25 6.09 38.89 2.78
N ARG A 26 5.80 39.75 3.77
CA ARG A 26 5.64 39.33 5.18
C ARG A 26 4.27 38.71 5.50
N ALA A 27 3.29 38.84 4.61
CA ALA A 27 1.95 38.26 4.77
C ALA A 27 1.81 36.85 4.18
N ARG A 28 2.75 36.38 3.34
CA ARG A 28 2.68 35.03 2.70
C ARG A 28 3.63 33.96 3.26
N ALA A 29 4.43 34.29 4.27
CA ALA A 29 5.41 33.35 4.83
C ALA A 29 5.26 33.16 6.35
N LYS A 30 4.05 32.81 6.82
CA LYS A 30 3.89 32.22 8.17
C LYS A 30 2.60 31.43 8.36
N VAL A 31 2.29 30.51 7.43
CA VAL A 31 1.34 29.44 7.75
C VAL A 31 2.06 28.41 8.59
N SER A 32 1.87 28.54 9.90
CA SER A 32 2.30 27.62 10.95
C SER A 32 1.84 26.19 10.63
N ARG A 33 2.79 25.29 10.30
CA ARG A 33 2.56 23.83 10.28
C ARG A 33 2.52 23.23 11.70
N ARG A 34 1.89 23.93 12.66
CA ARG A 34 1.73 23.49 14.05
C ARG A 34 0.41 24.01 14.60
N SER A 35 -0.69 23.36 14.24
CA SER A 35 -1.95 23.42 14.98
C SER A 35 -2.93 22.38 14.42
N PHE A 36 -2.69 21.09 14.68
CA PHE A 36 -3.72 20.06 14.53
C PHE A 36 -3.91 19.21 15.79
N PHE A 37 -3.42 19.71 16.93
CA PHE A 37 -3.78 19.20 18.25
C PHE A 37 -3.92 20.39 19.17
N LEU A 38 -5.16 20.68 19.62
CA LEU A 38 -5.56 20.75 21.03
C LEU A 38 -6.89 21.52 21.20
N ARG A 39 -7.75 20.87 22.01
CA ARG A 39 -8.81 21.43 22.88
C ARG A 39 -10.16 21.77 22.25
N ALA A 40 -11.08 20.81 22.37
CA ALA A 40 -12.41 21.11 22.89
C ALA A 40 -12.62 20.29 24.16
N ALA A 41 -12.42 20.92 25.32
CA ALA A 41 -12.99 20.49 26.58
C ALA A 41 -14.04 21.53 26.93
N ALA A 42 -15.31 21.15 26.81
CA ALA A 42 -16.44 21.92 27.31
C ALA A 42 -17.42 20.93 27.96
N THR A 43 -17.39 20.92 29.29
CA THR A 43 -18.39 20.31 30.16
C THR A 43 -19.74 21.00 29.97
N ALA A 44 -20.72 20.26 29.45
CA ALA A 44 -22.14 20.57 29.59
C ALA A 44 -22.82 19.38 30.25
N ALA A 45 -23.26 19.55 31.50
CA ALA A 45 -24.10 18.57 32.17
C ALA A 45 -25.49 18.59 31.52
N ILE A 46 -25.85 17.50 30.83
CA ILE A 46 -27.20 17.24 30.37
C ILE A 46 -27.71 16.06 31.17
N THR A 47 -28.64 16.34 32.09
CA THR A 47 -29.41 15.32 32.81
C THR A 47 -30.36 14.66 31.81
N THR A 48 -30.01 13.47 31.33
CA THR A 48 -30.94 12.63 30.58
C THR A 48 -31.76 11.77 31.55
N PRO A 49 -33.09 11.66 31.36
CA PRO A 49 -33.91 10.79 32.20
C PRO A 49 -33.56 9.32 31.92
N ILE A 50 -33.38 8.56 33.00
CA ILE A 50 -33.16 7.11 33.01
C ILE A 50 -34.46 6.42 32.56
N ALA A 51 -34.76 6.44 31.26
CA ALA A 51 -35.94 5.78 30.70
C ALA A 51 -35.78 5.40 29.21
N SER A 52 -34.58 5.00 28.80
CA SER A 52 -34.37 4.37 27.48
C SER A 52 -33.45 3.15 27.53
N LEU A 53 -33.18 2.62 28.72
CA LEU A 53 -32.30 1.47 28.93
C LEU A 53 -33.00 0.10 28.76
N LEU A 54 -34.05 0.01 27.93
CA LEU A 54 -34.81 -1.24 27.73
C LEU A 54 -35.23 -1.50 26.28
N VAL A 55 -34.52 -0.95 25.29
CA VAL A 55 -34.59 -1.41 23.88
C VAL A 55 -33.18 -1.66 23.32
N GLU A 56 -32.33 -2.33 24.09
CA GLU A 56 -30.93 -2.60 23.67
C GLU A 56 -30.66 -4.09 23.39
N GLN A 57 -31.61 -4.99 23.67
CA GLN A 57 -31.37 -6.44 23.54
C GLN A 57 -31.85 -7.08 22.22
N THR A 58 -32.67 -6.40 21.42
CA THR A 58 -33.19 -6.94 20.16
C THR A 58 -32.56 -6.34 18.89
N ALA A 59 -31.77 -5.25 19.01
CA ALA A 59 -31.02 -4.66 17.89
C ALA A 59 -29.68 -5.35 17.59
N HIS A 60 -29.14 -6.15 18.52
CA HIS A 60 -27.84 -6.81 18.35
C HIS A 60 -27.83 -7.99 17.37
N ALA A 61 -28.98 -8.58 17.06
CA ALA A 61 -29.06 -9.64 16.04
C ALA A 61 -29.11 -9.08 14.60
N ALA A 62 -29.73 -7.92 14.40
CA ALA A 62 -29.86 -7.28 13.08
C ALA A 62 -28.61 -6.48 12.65
N SER A 63 -27.75 -6.08 13.60
CA SER A 63 -26.51 -5.33 13.31
C SER A 63 -25.35 -6.21 12.83
N ARG A 64 -25.40 -7.54 12.99
CA ARG A 64 -24.31 -8.45 12.60
C ARG A 64 -24.23 -8.75 11.11
N SER A 65 -25.27 -8.41 10.33
CA SER A 65 -25.37 -8.84 8.92
C SER A 65 -24.90 -7.81 7.89
N ALA A 66 -24.62 -6.56 8.27
CA ALA A 66 -24.35 -5.49 7.29
C ALA A 66 -22.87 -5.33 6.91
N TYR A 67 -21.93 -5.96 7.64
CA TYR A 67 -20.48 -5.74 7.48
C TYR A 67 -19.63 -7.01 7.58
N ASN A 68 -20.21 -8.21 7.46
CA ASN A 68 -19.44 -9.45 7.55
C ASN A 68 -18.90 -9.87 6.19
N LEU A 69 -17.66 -9.48 5.88
CA LEU A 69 -16.88 -10.18 4.86
C LEU A 69 -16.62 -11.60 5.37
N SER A 70 -17.18 -12.61 4.69
CA SER A 70 -16.89 -14.00 5.06
C SER A 70 -15.46 -14.36 4.66
N ALA A 71 -14.86 -15.35 5.34
CA ALA A 71 -13.55 -15.83 4.92
C ALA A 71 -13.57 -16.40 3.50
N SER A 72 -14.68 -17.04 3.09
CA SER A 72 -14.80 -17.54 1.72
C SER A 72 -14.82 -16.39 0.71
N ASP A 73 -15.58 -15.32 0.96
CA ASP A 73 -15.61 -14.15 0.07
C ASP A 73 -14.22 -13.50 -0.03
N ALA A 74 -13.53 -13.32 1.10
CA ALA A 74 -12.18 -12.75 1.14
C ALA A 74 -11.16 -13.58 0.36
N PHE A 75 -11.13 -14.90 0.54
CA PHE A 75 -10.20 -15.76 -0.20
C PHE A 75 -10.52 -15.85 -1.69
N HIS A 76 -11.79 -15.75 -2.07
CA HIS A 76 -12.19 -15.64 -3.47
C HIS A 76 -11.83 -14.28 -4.09
N GLU A 77 -11.84 -13.20 -3.31
CA GLU A 77 -11.37 -11.87 -3.71
C GLU A 77 -9.87 -11.88 -3.93
N ILE A 78 -9.09 -12.30 -2.92
CA ILE A 78 -7.62 -12.40 -3.00
C ILE A 78 -7.20 -13.21 -4.24
N ARG A 79 -7.78 -14.40 -4.43
CA ARG A 79 -7.49 -15.22 -5.61
C ARG A 79 -7.69 -14.49 -6.93
N LYS A 80 -8.78 -13.71 -7.08
CA LYS A 80 -9.07 -12.96 -8.30
C LYS A 80 -8.10 -11.80 -8.48
N ASP A 81 -7.72 -11.16 -7.39
CA ASP A 81 -6.78 -10.04 -7.39
C ASP A 81 -5.38 -10.53 -7.80
N GLU A 82 -4.92 -11.69 -7.31
CA GLU A 82 -3.65 -12.28 -7.75
C GLU A 82 -3.64 -12.64 -9.25
N ASP A 83 -4.74 -13.20 -9.76
CA ASP A 83 -4.90 -13.44 -11.21
C ASP A 83 -4.87 -12.14 -12.03
N ALA A 84 -5.44 -11.06 -11.46
CA ALA A 84 -5.45 -9.74 -12.07
C ALA A 84 -4.06 -9.09 -12.03
N HIS A 85 -3.31 -9.21 -10.94
CA HIS A 85 -1.92 -8.75 -10.84
C HIS A 85 -1.02 -9.41 -11.90
N VAL A 86 -1.12 -10.74 -12.04
CA VAL A 86 -0.44 -11.50 -13.10
C VAL A 86 -0.78 -10.93 -14.48
N SER A 87 -2.07 -10.75 -14.77
CA SER A 87 -2.54 -10.26 -16.06
C SER A 87 -2.01 -8.86 -16.36
N PHE A 88 -2.07 -7.98 -15.37
CA PHE A 88 -1.60 -6.61 -15.44
C PHE A 88 -0.09 -6.51 -15.69
N LEU A 89 0.72 -7.27 -14.95
CA LEU A 89 2.17 -7.30 -15.15
C LEU A 89 2.57 -7.90 -16.50
N LYS A 90 1.87 -8.94 -16.97
CA LYS A 90 2.09 -9.50 -18.31
C LYS A 90 1.79 -8.49 -19.40
N GLU A 91 0.72 -7.71 -19.25
CA GLU A 91 0.39 -6.63 -20.18
C GLU A 91 1.49 -5.56 -20.19
N ALA A 92 1.91 -5.08 -19.02
CA ALA A 92 2.96 -4.08 -18.87
C ALA A 92 4.31 -4.53 -19.47
N LEU A 93 4.66 -5.81 -19.31
CA LEU A 93 5.90 -6.40 -19.81
C LEU A 93 5.84 -6.76 -21.31
N GLY A 94 4.64 -7.04 -21.84
CA GLY A 94 4.45 -7.49 -23.22
C GLY A 94 5.34 -8.68 -23.58
N LYS A 95 6.15 -8.55 -24.64
CA LYS A 95 7.07 -9.61 -25.08
C LYS A 95 8.24 -9.86 -24.11
N ALA A 96 8.52 -8.94 -23.20
CA ALA A 96 9.55 -9.10 -22.18
C ALA A 96 9.04 -9.86 -20.95
N ALA A 97 7.76 -10.26 -20.92
CA ALA A 97 7.19 -11.02 -19.83
C ALA A 97 7.85 -12.39 -19.74
N ARG A 98 8.32 -12.73 -18.54
CA ARG A 98 8.90 -14.04 -18.28
C ARG A 98 7.85 -15.14 -18.46
N PRO A 99 8.27 -16.34 -18.90
CA PRO A 99 7.39 -17.50 -18.91
C PRO A 99 6.95 -17.86 -17.48
N LYS A 100 5.72 -18.37 -17.35
CA LYS A 100 5.21 -18.89 -16.07
C LYS A 100 6.10 -20.07 -15.61
N PRO A 101 6.63 -20.05 -14.37
CA PRO A 101 7.34 -21.18 -13.79
C PRO A 101 6.46 -22.43 -13.67
N LYS A 102 7.11 -23.54 -13.35
CA LYS A 102 6.45 -24.69 -12.73
C LYS A 102 6.70 -24.63 -11.23
N PHE A 103 5.63 -24.73 -10.46
CA PHE A 103 5.69 -24.74 -9.00
C PHE A 103 5.46 -26.15 -8.45
N LYS A 104 5.84 -26.35 -7.20
CA LYS A 104 5.68 -27.58 -6.43
C LYS A 104 5.30 -27.25 -4.99
N ASP A 105 4.80 -28.26 -4.29
CA ASP A 105 4.55 -28.20 -2.84
C ASP A 105 3.61 -27.06 -2.39
N LEU A 106 2.73 -26.59 -3.29
CA LEU A 106 1.76 -25.52 -3.01
C LEU A 106 0.47 -26.02 -2.35
N GLN A 107 0.08 -27.27 -2.59
CA GLN A 107 -1.17 -27.81 -2.07
C GLN A 107 -1.09 -28.00 -0.55
N GLN A 108 -2.00 -27.38 0.18
CA GLN A 108 -2.07 -27.44 1.63
C GLN A 108 -2.98 -28.57 2.12
N HIS A 109 -2.71 -29.05 3.33
CA HIS A 109 -3.42 -30.22 3.89
C HIS A 109 -4.55 -29.84 4.86
N SER A 110 -4.63 -28.57 5.26
CA SER A 110 -5.68 -28.05 6.13
C SER A 110 -5.96 -26.57 5.85
N SER A 111 -7.15 -26.08 6.21
CA SER A 111 -7.47 -24.65 6.14
C SER A 111 -6.49 -23.83 6.99
N ALA A 112 -6.10 -24.31 8.18
CA ALA A 112 -5.12 -23.62 9.03
C ALA A 112 -3.74 -23.48 8.37
N SER A 113 -3.21 -24.54 7.74
CA SER A 113 -1.95 -24.46 6.99
C SER A 113 -2.06 -23.52 5.77
N PHE A 114 -3.22 -23.53 5.10
CA PHE A 114 -3.48 -22.62 3.99
C PHE A 114 -3.49 -21.16 4.42
N VAL A 115 -4.24 -20.81 5.45
CA VAL A 115 -4.28 -19.44 6.00
C VAL A 115 -2.89 -18.99 6.46
N ASN A 116 -2.14 -19.87 7.15
CA ASN A 116 -0.80 -19.53 7.62
C ASN A 116 0.20 -19.29 6.48
N LEU A 117 0.17 -20.10 5.42
CA LEU A 117 1.06 -19.89 4.28
C LEU A 117 0.62 -18.68 3.43
N SER A 118 -0.69 -18.46 3.27
CA SER A 118 -1.24 -17.23 2.68
C SER A 118 -0.68 -16.00 3.39
N GLN A 119 -0.74 -15.99 4.73
CA GLN A 119 -0.20 -14.89 5.54
C GLN A 119 1.29 -14.67 5.28
N VAL A 120 2.08 -15.71 5.05
CA VAL A 120 3.50 -15.56 4.73
C VAL A 120 3.68 -14.94 3.34
N PHE A 121 2.98 -15.46 2.33
CA PHE A 121 3.08 -15.00 0.95
C PHE A 121 2.72 -13.51 0.80
N GLU A 122 1.54 -13.08 1.27
CA GLU A 122 1.15 -11.67 1.15
C GLU A 122 2.13 -10.72 1.86
N ASN A 123 2.68 -11.12 3.02
CA ASN A 123 3.69 -10.29 3.70
C ASN A 123 5.03 -10.27 2.93
N VAL A 124 5.37 -11.35 2.22
CA VAL A 124 6.51 -11.38 1.28
C VAL A 124 6.24 -10.49 0.07
N GLY A 125 5.03 -10.51 -0.49
CA GLY A 125 4.57 -9.62 -1.56
C GLY A 125 4.75 -8.14 -1.20
N VAL A 126 4.20 -7.71 -0.07
CA VAL A 126 4.38 -6.34 0.47
C VAL A 126 5.87 -5.97 0.58
N GLY A 127 6.67 -6.85 1.17
CA GLY A 127 8.11 -6.64 1.34
C GLY A 127 8.87 -6.54 0.01
N ALA A 128 8.46 -7.31 -1.00
CA ALA A 128 9.05 -7.32 -2.33
C ALA A 128 8.75 -6.04 -3.11
N TYR A 129 7.49 -5.59 -3.12
CA TYR A 129 7.12 -4.33 -3.75
C TYR A 129 7.81 -3.14 -3.10
N LEU A 130 7.91 -3.12 -1.76
CA LEU A 130 8.64 -2.07 -1.04
C LEU A 130 10.15 -2.09 -1.34
N MET A 131 10.74 -3.27 -1.50
CA MET A 131 12.14 -3.42 -1.90
C MET A 131 12.40 -2.88 -3.30
N ALA A 132 11.48 -3.16 -4.23
CA ALA A 132 11.56 -2.75 -5.63
C ALA A 132 11.27 -1.26 -5.85
N ALA A 133 10.32 -0.69 -5.11
CA ALA A 133 9.82 0.68 -5.29
C ALA A 133 10.92 1.76 -5.51
N PRO A 134 11.98 1.86 -4.67
CA PRO A 134 13.02 2.88 -4.87
C PRO A 134 13.88 2.66 -6.11
N ALA A 135 13.91 1.45 -6.68
CA ALA A 135 14.71 1.10 -7.86
C ALA A 135 13.95 1.32 -9.19
N ILE A 136 12.63 1.49 -9.16
CA ILE A 136 11.82 1.71 -10.37
C ILE A 136 12.01 3.14 -10.88
N SER A 137 12.56 3.25 -12.09
CA SER A 137 12.88 4.55 -12.70
C SER A 137 11.70 5.14 -13.47
N ASN A 138 10.94 4.31 -14.19
CA ASN A 138 9.76 4.74 -14.94
C ASN A 138 8.59 5.05 -14.00
N LYS A 139 8.02 6.25 -14.12
CA LYS A 139 6.93 6.70 -13.23
C LYS A 139 5.61 5.97 -13.44
N GLY A 140 5.34 5.50 -14.66
CA GLY A 140 4.20 4.63 -14.93
C GLY A 140 4.35 3.28 -14.22
N ASN A 141 5.52 2.66 -14.33
CA ASN A 141 5.82 1.40 -13.63
C ASN A 141 5.79 1.58 -12.11
N LEU A 142 6.27 2.72 -11.59
CA LEU A 142 6.23 2.99 -10.15
C LEU A 142 4.78 3.18 -9.66
N ALA A 143 3.94 3.90 -10.41
CA ALA A 143 2.54 4.06 -10.07
C ALA A 143 1.80 2.71 -10.11
N ALA A 144 2.08 1.88 -11.11
CA ALA A 144 1.56 0.53 -11.27
C ALA A 144 1.98 -0.40 -10.12
N ALA A 145 3.26 -0.43 -9.77
CA ALA A 145 3.76 -1.18 -8.61
C ALA A 145 3.13 -0.67 -7.30
N GLY A 146 2.95 0.65 -7.18
CA GLY A 146 2.29 1.27 -6.04
C GLY A 146 0.82 0.84 -5.89
N SER A 147 0.07 0.68 -6.98
CA SER A 147 -1.32 0.20 -6.88
C SER A 147 -1.40 -1.23 -6.36
N ILE A 148 -0.55 -2.14 -6.86
CA ILE A 148 -0.51 -3.54 -6.41
C ILE A 148 -0.10 -3.60 -4.94
N LEU A 149 0.99 -2.93 -4.56
CA LEU A 149 1.45 -2.87 -3.16
C LEU A 149 0.34 -2.51 -2.16
N THR A 150 -0.58 -1.62 -2.51
CA THR A 150 -1.68 -1.29 -1.58
C THR A 150 -2.70 -2.42 -1.42
N ILE A 151 -2.89 -3.26 -2.43
CA ILE A 151 -3.79 -4.42 -2.40
C ILE A 151 -3.13 -5.55 -1.59
N GLU A 152 -1.88 -5.88 -1.89
CA GLU A 152 -1.02 -6.78 -1.10
C GLU A 152 -1.06 -6.44 0.40
N ALA A 153 -0.93 -5.17 0.75
CA ALA A 153 -0.97 -4.73 2.14
C ALA A 153 -2.34 -4.95 2.81
N ARG A 154 -3.44 -4.88 2.06
CA ARG A 154 -4.79 -5.20 2.57
C ARG A 154 -4.97 -6.69 2.76
N HIS A 155 -4.51 -7.50 1.82
CA HIS A 155 -4.50 -8.97 1.94
C HIS A 155 -3.69 -9.41 3.16
N ALA A 156 -2.44 -8.95 3.26
CA ALA A 156 -1.56 -9.21 4.39
C ALA A 156 -2.19 -8.77 5.72
N GLY A 157 -2.82 -7.60 5.76
CA GLY A 157 -3.51 -7.10 6.94
C GLY A 157 -4.70 -7.97 7.37
N TYR A 158 -5.53 -8.38 6.41
CA TYR A 158 -6.64 -9.31 6.65
C TYR A 158 -6.16 -10.65 7.18
N LEU A 159 -5.16 -11.26 6.53
CA LEU A 159 -4.62 -12.56 6.94
C LEU A 159 -3.90 -12.49 8.28
N ASN A 160 -3.20 -11.39 8.57
CA ASN A 160 -2.64 -11.13 9.89
C ASN A 160 -3.73 -11.15 10.96
N ALA A 161 -4.86 -10.46 10.74
CA ALA A 161 -6.00 -10.48 11.66
C ALA A 161 -6.55 -11.90 11.85
N LEU A 162 -6.68 -12.64 10.75
CA LEU A 162 -7.25 -14.00 10.75
C LEU A 162 -6.41 -14.99 11.58
N VAL A 163 -5.08 -14.80 11.62
CA VAL A 163 -4.16 -15.60 12.45
C VAL A 163 -3.85 -14.97 13.82
N GLY A 164 -4.58 -13.93 14.23
CA GLY A 164 -4.39 -13.28 15.53
C GLY A 164 -3.11 -12.45 15.67
N LYS A 165 -2.54 -11.99 14.56
CA LYS A 165 -1.39 -11.06 14.51
C LYS A 165 -1.87 -9.60 14.33
N PRO A 166 -1.02 -8.61 14.66
CA PRO A 166 -1.30 -7.22 14.33
C PRO A 166 -1.50 -7.02 12.83
N LEU A 167 -2.43 -6.15 12.42
CA LEU A 167 -2.72 -5.84 11.01
C LEU A 167 -1.44 -5.50 10.23
N SER A 168 -0.56 -4.69 10.84
CA SER A 168 0.80 -4.47 10.34
C SER A 168 1.80 -5.17 11.25
N GLY A 169 2.55 -6.12 10.68
CA GLY A 169 3.61 -6.84 11.40
C GLY A 169 4.79 -5.94 11.82
N ASN A 170 4.98 -4.79 11.16
CA ASN A 170 6.11 -3.88 11.37
C ASN A 170 5.76 -2.57 12.08
N GLY A 171 4.52 -2.45 12.58
CA GLY A 171 4.02 -1.23 13.21
C GLY A 171 3.56 -0.20 12.16
N ALA A 172 3.86 1.08 12.37
CA ALA A 172 3.32 2.14 11.51
C ALA A 172 3.94 2.20 10.10
N PHE A 173 5.04 1.47 9.84
CA PHE A 173 5.78 1.50 8.58
C PHE A 173 6.20 0.09 8.18
N ASP A 174 5.67 -0.41 7.06
CA ASP A 174 6.13 -1.67 6.49
C ASP A 174 7.58 -1.56 6.04
N LYS A 175 8.27 -2.71 6.10
CA LYS A 175 9.70 -2.81 5.82
C LYS A 175 9.93 -3.61 4.56
N PRO A 176 10.85 -3.18 3.69
CA PRO A 176 11.27 -3.99 2.55
C PRO A 176 11.95 -5.27 3.03
N ILE A 177 11.73 -6.36 2.30
CA ILE A 177 12.46 -7.62 2.48
C ILE A 177 13.55 -7.67 1.40
N SER A 178 14.78 -8.06 1.77
CA SER A 178 15.85 -8.13 0.77
C SER A 178 15.53 -9.16 -0.31
N GLN A 179 15.93 -8.89 -1.55
CA GLN A 179 15.77 -9.83 -2.68
C GLN A 179 16.26 -11.24 -2.32
N SER A 180 17.42 -11.35 -1.66
CA SER A 180 17.98 -12.63 -1.20
C SER A 180 17.07 -13.39 -0.23
N GLN A 181 16.41 -12.68 0.68
CA GLN A 181 15.51 -13.27 1.66
C GLN A 181 14.19 -13.68 0.99
N ILE A 182 13.65 -12.85 0.10
CA ILE A 182 12.48 -13.22 -0.72
C ILE A 182 12.75 -14.51 -1.49
N ILE A 183 13.88 -14.61 -2.19
CA ILE A 183 14.26 -15.82 -2.94
C ILE A 183 14.36 -17.03 -2.01
N LYS A 184 14.96 -16.86 -0.83
CA LYS A 184 15.06 -17.94 0.16
C LYS A 184 13.67 -18.42 0.57
N ASP A 185 12.72 -17.52 0.75
CA ASP A 185 11.37 -17.84 1.20
C ASP A 185 10.53 -18.51 0.10
N VAL A 186 10.71 -18.14 -1.17
CA VAL A 186 9.89 -18.66 -2.29
C VAL A 186 10.54 -19.82 -3.07
N SER A 187 11.87 -19.93 -3.06
CA SER A 187 12.59 -20.97 -3.82
C SER A 187 12.20 -22.41 -3.51
N PRO A 188 11.78 -22.79 -2.28
CA PRO A 188 11.29 -24.15 -2.02
C PRO A 188 10.09 -24.54 -2.89
N PHE A 189 9.27 -23.58 -3.32
CA PHE A 189 8.06 -23.82 -4.12
C PHE A 189 8.30 -23.78 -5.63
N ILE A 190 9.51 -23.42 -6.07
CA ILE A 190 9.85 -23.33 -7.50
C ILE A 190 10.51 -24.65 -7.92
N ASP A 191 9.85 -25.37 -8.83
CA ASP A 191 10.44 -26.57 -9.45
C ASP A 191 11.31 -26.20 -10.65
N ASN A 192 10.78 -25.33 -11.53
CA ASN A 192 11.46 -24.97 -12.77
C ASN A 192 11.08 -23.54 -13.20
N LEU A 193 12.07 -22.74 -13.61
CA LEU A 193 11.85 -21.36 -14.08
C LEU A 193 11.30 -21.26 -15.51
N ASN A 194 11.16 -22.39 -16.20
CA ASN A 194 10.62 -22.54 -17.55
C ASN A 194 11.33 -21.65 -18.59
N GLY A 195 12.64 -21.52 -18.47
CA GLY A 195 13.46 -20.65 -19.34
C GLY A 195 13.48 -19.17 -18.94
N GLY A 196 12.77 -18.78 -17.89
CA GLY A 196 12.87 -17.42 -17.31
C GLY A 196 14.21 -17.19 -16.60
N SER A 197 14.59 -15.91 -16.50
CA SER A 197 15.80 -15.46 -15.79
C SER A 197 15.83 -15.94 -14.34
N ASN A 198 17.04 -16.23 -13.84
CA ASN A 198 17.25 -16.57 -12.44
C ASN A 198 16.84 -15.39 -11.53
N PRO A 199 15.91 -15.56 -10.58
CA PRO A 199 15.47 -14.48 -9.71
C PRO A 199 16.56 -13.95 -8.76
N ALA A 200 17.67 -14.68 -8.58
CA ALA A 200 18.85 -14.22 -7.84
C ALA A 200 19.75 -13.25 -8.60
N ASN A 201 19.49 -13.04 -9.89
CA ASN A 201 20.22 -12.05 -10.67
C ASN A 201 19.89 -10.63 -10.17
N ALA A 202 20.87 -9.73 -10.28
CA ALA A 202 20.66 -8.32 -9.95
C ALA A 202 19.53 -7.72 -10.79
N LEU A 203 18.63 -6.97 -10.15
CA LEU A 203 17.54 -6.23 -10.80
C LEU A 203 18.08 -4.91 -11.35
N LYS A 204 18.56 -4.88 -12.60
CA LYS A 204 19.35 -3.76 -13.14
C LYS A 204 18.49 -2.65 -13.74
N ASN A 205 17.25 -2.95 -14.07
CA ASN A 205 16.32 -2.06 -14.73
C ASN A 205 14.87 -2.44 -14.40
N ASP A 206 13.93 -1.60 -14.79
CA ASP A 206 12.50 -1.82 -14.54
C ASP A 206 11.96 -3.14 -15.11
N ILE A 207 12.48 -3.63 -16.24
CA ILE A 207 12.05 -4.92 -16.82
C ILE A 207 12.47 -6.09 -15.92
N ASP A 208 13.69 -6.05 -15.36
CA ASP A 208 14.14 -7.06 -14.40
C ASP A 208 13.26 -7.03 -13.15
N ILE A 209 12.94 -5.83 -12.65
CA ILE A 209 12.09 -5.61 -11.47
C ILE A 209 10.68 -6.15 -11.70
N LEU A 210 10.03 -5.78 -12.81
CA LEU A 210 8.67 -6.22 -13.12
C LEU A 210 8.62 -7.72 -13.38
N ASN A 211 9.66 -8.31 -13.99
CA ASN A 211 9.73 -9.77 -14.14
C ASN A 211 9.94 -10.49 -12.81
N PHE A 212 10.67 -9.88 -11.86
CA PHE A 212 10.79 -10.41 -10.51
C PHE A 212 9.44 -10.35 -9.77
N ALA A 213 8.71 -9.24 -9.88
CA ALA A 213 7.34 -9.15 -9.35
C ALA A 213 6.44 -10.23 -9.98
N LEU A 214 6.44 -10.36 -11.31
CA LEU A 214 5.64 -11.36 -12.03
C LEU A 214 5.97 -12.81 -11.62
N LEU A 215 7.18 -13.11 -11.16
CA LEU A 215 7.47 -14.43 -10.54
C LEU A 215 6.65 -14.66 -9.28
N LEU A 216 6.57 -13.66 -8.40
CA LEU A 216 5.86 -13.76 -7.13
C LEU A 216 4.36 -13.84 -7.35
N GLU A 217 3.81 -12.98 -8.22
CA GLU A 217 2.39 -13.03 -8.58
C GLU A 217 1.98 -14.39 -9.19
N TYR A 218 2.84 -14.98 -10.03
CA TYR A 218 2.56 -16.32 -10.56
C TYR A 218 2.52 -17.41 -9.47
N LEU A 219 3.36 -17.27 -8.44
CA LEU A 219 3.42 -18.21 -7.32
C LEU A 219 2.15 -18.08 -6.48
N GLU A 220 1.76 -16.85 -6.13
CA GLU A 220 0.57 -16.55 -5.32
C GLU A 220 -0.71 -16.94 -6.06
N ALA A 221 -0.87 -16.54 -7.32
CA ALA A 221 -2.02 -16.92 -8.14
C ALA A 221 -2.19 -18.46 -8.22
N GLU A 222 -1.10 -19.21 -8.47
CA GLU A 222 -1.18 -20.68 -8.53
C GLU A 222 -1.47 -21.29 -7.16
N PHE A 223 -0.92 -20.73 -6.09
CA PHE A 223 -1.20 -21.14 -4.72
C PHE A 223 -2.68 -20.98 -4.36
N TYR A 224 -3.29 -19.83 -4.68
CA TYR A 224 -4.71 -19.60 -4.42
C TYR A 224 -5.62 -20.41 -5.33
N ASP A 225 -5.28 -20.56 -6.60
CA ASP A 225 -6.01 -21.44 -7.54
C ASP A 225 -6.13 -22.88 -7.04
N ILE A 226 -5.06 -23.41 -6.44
CA ILE A 226 -5.03 -24.77 -5.90
C ILE A 226 -5.85 -24.90 -4.62
N ASN A 227 -5.77 -23.90 -3.73
CA ASN A 227 -6.21 -24.06 -2.34
C ASN A 227 -7.57 -23.45 -2.04
N VAL A 228 -7.98 -22.36 -2.71
CA VAL A 228 -9.28 -21.73 -2.46
C VAL A 228 -10.42 -22.71 -2.71
N PRO A 229 -10.54 -23.40 -3.88
CA PRO A 229 -11.64 -24.34 -4.12
C PRO A 229 -11.69 -25.53 -3.16
N LYS A 230 -10.60 -25.80 -2.42
CA LYS A 230 -10.50 -26.90 -1.46
C LYS A 230 -11.01 -26.51 -0.07
N PHE A 231 -10.90 -25.25 0.31
CA PHE A 231 -11.15 -24.80 1.68
C PHE A 231 -12.25 -23.75 1.79
N TYR A 232 -12.63 -23.08 0.70
CA TYR A 232 -13.54 -21.94 0.68
C TYR A 232 -14.41 -21.93 -0.56
#